data_AF-A0A6J6BUZ8-F1
#
_entry.id   AF-A0A6J6BUZ8-F1
#
_cell.length_a   1.000
_cell.length_b   1.000
_cell.length_c   1.000
_cell.angle_alpha   90.00
_cell.angle_beta   90.00
_cell.angle_gamma   90.00
#
_symmetry.space_group_name_H-M   'P 1'
#
loop_
_entity.id
_entity.type
_entity.pdbx_description
1 polymer ?
#
loop_
_entity_poly.entity_id
_entity_poly.type
_entity_poly.pdbx_seq_one_letter_code
_entity_poly.pdbx_strand_id
1 'polypeptide(L)'
;MVPKNKLESANQVSLLAAYGTAPIAAIIFSLLALVSTALGTFLPPEFASASDLALYIDALSFLYTAWIVYKLREIPKGPANKATVNDNIGKSLFEGFKYVNSSKLIRGLIFGMLGAFFAAGAVIGLARTFVGDLNAGDAAYGILFGAVFTGLALGISFGPKVFAQFSRRRIFGAALTISSFFLILLALITNLVLAIFITIILGAFAGVSWVSGFTMLGLEVADEVRGRTFAFVQSLIRVSLVLVLAVSPIVAAAIGRHTFKFENFEVTYNGAAFTMLAAGVIGVIVGVVSYRTMRDRPNVSLWSDVLAASRGELGGITGATHTGVFISFEGGEGSGKSTQTELLKEYLESIGERVLLTREPGGTPLGKQLREILLDNKTGNISPRAEALMYAADRANHVYSLIQPALVDGKVVITDRYLDSSVAYQGAGRILQPSEVARISRWATENLAPNLTIVMDIPAEIGLARLKSRDRLEAEPLAFHERIRQEYLNIANSDPERYFVVDATQAKEAIHQEIVERVSKLPLLAINQSAKKRFRK
;
A
#
# COMPACT_ATOMS: atom_id res chain seq x y z
N MET A 1 19.36 9.81 -15.19
CA MET A 1 18.33 8.86 -14.73
C MET A 1 18.06 9.12 -13.26
N VAL A 2 16.79 9.14 -12.82
CA VAL A 2 16.43 9.37 -11.42
C VAL A 2 16.72 8.10 -10.60
N PRO A 3 17.44 8.17 -9.47
CA PRO A 3 17.68 7.03 -8.58
C PRO A 3 16.37 6.38 -8.09
N LYS A 4 16.35 5.05 -7.87
CA LYS A 4 15.13 4.31 -7.46
C LYS A 4 14.45 4.88 -6.21
N ASN A 5 15.23 5.33 -5.23
CA ASN A 5 14.74 5.94 -3.99
C ASN A 5 14.14 7.36 -4.17
N LYS A 6 14.35 8.01 -5.33
CA LYS A 6 13.78 9.33 -5.67
C LYS A 6 12.71 9.27 -6.75
N LEU A 7 12.41 8.08 -7.29
CA LEU A 7 11.43 7.90 -8.36
C LEU A 7 10.04 8.39 -7.96
N GLU A 8 9.63 8.14 -6.71
CA GLU A 8 8.34 8.61 -6.22
C GLU A 8 8.23 10.13 -6.23
N SER A 9 9.21 10.84 -5.65
CA SER A 9 9.20 12.30 -5.63
C SER A 9 9.26 12.90 -7.04
N ALA A 10 10.06 12.30 -7.94
CA ALA A 10 10.12 12.74 -9.33
C ALA A 10 8.78 12.54 -10.06
N ASN A 11 8.14 11.38 -9.86
CA ASN A 11 6.83 11.10 -10.42
C ASN A 11 5.76 12.03 -9.83
N GLN A 12 5.78 12.30 -8.53
CA GLN A 12 4.88 13.27 -7.89
C GLN A 12 4.99 14.65 -8.53
N VAL A 13 6.21 15.17 -8.70
CA VAL A 13 6.43 16.48 -9.32
C VAL A 13 5.94 16.50 -10.76
N SER A 14 6.26 15.47 -11.55
CA SER A 14 5.81 15.34 -12.93
C SER A 14 4.28 15.28 -13.04
N LEU A 15 3.63 14.45 -12.22
CA LEU A 15 2.18 14.30 -12.20
C LEU A 15 1.49 15.57 -11.68
N LEU A 16 2.03 16.22 -10.65
CA LEU A 16 1.49 17.48 -10.14
C LEU A 16 1.62 18.60 -11.16
N ALA A 17 2.72 18.67 -11.92
CA ALA A 17 2.85 19.63 -13.00
C ALA A 17 1.85 19.37 -14.14
N ALA A 18 1.57 18.09 -14.45
CA ALA A 18 0.65 17.71 -15.51
C ALA A 18 -0.83 17.93 -15.15
N TYR A 19 -1.24 17.58 -13.93
CA TYR A 19 -2.66 17.57 -13.52
C TYR A 19 -3.03 18.67 -12.51
N GLY A 20 -2.05 19.22 -11.77
CA GLY A 20 -2.28 20.23 -10.74
C GLY A 20 -2.64 21.62 -11.28
N THR A 21 -2.51 21.86 -12.59
CA THR A 21 -2.96 23.08 -13.26
C THR A 21 -4.45 23.05 -13.62
N ALA A 22 -5.08 21.87 -13.65
CA ALA A 22 -6.49 21.71 -14.03
C ALA A 22 -7.48 22.47 -13.10
N PRO A 23 -7.28 22.57 -11.77
CA PRO A 23 -8.13 23.41 -10.93
C PRO A 23 -8.09 24.88 -11.31
N ILE A 24 -6.93 25.39 -11.74
CA ILE A 24 -6.78 26.78 -12.21
C ILE A 24 -7.58 26.99 -13.49
N ALA A 25 -7.45 26.06 -14.45
CA ALA A 25 -8.24 26.09 -15.68
C ALA A 25 -9.75 26.03 -15.39
N ALA A 26 -10.17 25.23 -14.42
CA ALA A 26 -11.56 25.10 -14.00
C ALA A 26 -12.12 26.40 -13.36
N ILE A 27 -11.32 27.08 -12.54
CA ILE A 27 -11.67 28.39 -11.97
C ILE A 27 -11.80 29.43 -13.10
N ILE A 28 -10.84 29.48 -14.02
CA ILE A 28 -10.89 30.38 -15.18
C ILE A 28 -12.16 30.13 -15.99
N PHE A 29 -12.46 28.87 -16.30
CA PHE A 29 -13.70 28.51 -17.01
C PHE A 29 -14.95 28.93 -16.25
N SER A 30 -15.00 28.71 -14.94
CA SER A 30 -16.15 29.09 -14.11
C SER A 30 -16.37 30.60 -14.09
N LEU A 31 -15.29 31.38 -13.98
CA LEU A 31 -15.33 32.85 -14.04
C LEU A 31 -15.78 33.33 -15.43
N LEU A 32 -15.26 32.74 -16.50
CA LEU A 32 -15.68 33.06 -17.86
C LEU A 32 -17.16 32.71 -18.08
N ALA A 33 -17.63 31.59 -17.57
CA ALA A 33 -19.04 31.20 -17.65
C ALA A 33 -19.95 32.21 -16.95
N LEU A 34 -19.56 32.70 -15.77
CA LEU A 34 -20.30 33.76 -15.05
C LEU A 34 -20.31 35.09 -15.80
N VAL A 35 -19.20 35.46 -16.42
CA VAL A 35 -19.06 36.75 -17.13
C VAL A 35 -19.62 36.69 -18.56
N SER A 36 -19.72 35.50 -19.17
CA SER A 36 -20.27 35.30 -20.52
C SER A 36 -21.69 35.85 -20.67
N THR A 37 -22.50 35.74 -19.60
CA THR A 37 -23.87 36.28 -19.56
C THR A 37 -23.89 37.81 -19.62
N ALA A 38 -22.88 38.48 -19.06
CA ALA A 38 -22.70 39.93 -19.12
C ALA A 38 -22.00 40.39 -20.41
N LEU A 39 -21.15 39.55 -21.01
CA LEU A 39 -20.50 39.83 -22.30
C LEU A 39 -21.47 39.70 -23.47
N GLY A 40 -22.49 38.85 -23.36
CA GLY A 40 -23.55 38.70 -24.35
C GLY A 40 -24.41 39.95 -24.56
N THR A 41 -24.30 40.98 -23.71
CA THR A 41 -24.94 42.28 -23.95
C THR A 41 -24.10 43.21 -24.81
N PHE A 42 -22.81 42.93 -24.99
CA PHE A 42 -21.86 43.79 -25.73
C PHE A 42 -21.27 43.13 -26.98
N LEU A 43 -21.22 41.79 -27.01
CA LEU A 43 -20.70 41.02 -28.14
C LEU A 43 -21.84 40.30 -28.88
N PRO A 44 -21.69 40.04 -30.19
CA PRO A 44 -22.63 39.20 -30.92
C PRO A 44 -22.78 37.82 -30.24
N PRO A 45 -23.97 37.21 -30.23
CA PRO A 45 -24.22 35.93 -29.55
C PRO A 45 -23.26 34.82 -29.97
N GLU A 46 -22.79 34.89 -31.22
CA GLU A 46 -21.86 33.97 -31.88
C GLU A 46 -20.45 33.95 -31.25
N PHE A 47 -20.08 34.98 -30.47
CA PHE A 47 -18.76 35.10 -29.82
C PHE A 47 -18.83 35.15 -28.29
N ALA A 48 -20.04 35.09 -27.72
CA ALA A 48 -20.26 35.34 -26.30
C ALA A 48 -20.47 34.05 -25.49
N SER A 49 -20.51 32.86 -26.11
CA SER A 49 -20.70 31.62 -25.35
C SER A 49 -19.46 31.31 -24.50
N ALA A 50 -19.68 30.79 -23.29
CA ALA A 50 -18.59 30.41 -22.38
C ALA A 50 -17.65 29.37 -23.01
N SER A 51 -18.18 28.47 -23.83
CA SER A 51 -17.41 27.48 -24.58
C SER A 51 -16.51 28.11 -25.64
N ASP A 52 -17.01 29.08 -26.40
CA ASP A 52 -16.24 29.72 -27.47
C ASP A 52 -15.11 30.57 -26.88
N LEU A 53 -15.41 31.33 -25.82
CA LEU A 53 -14.40 32.08 -25.06
C LEU A 53 -13.29 31.16 -24.51
N ALA A 54 -13.68 29.99 -23.97
CA ALA A 54 -12.72 29.01 -23.49
C ALA A 54 -11.85 28.44 -24.63
N LEU A 55 -12.44 28.14 -25.80
CA LEU A 55 -11.71 27.67 -26.98
C LEU A 55 -10.74 28.73 -27.53
N TYR A 56 -11.10 30.01 -27.51
CA TYR A 56 -10.20 31.09 -27.92
C TYR A 56 -9.01 31.23 -26.97
N ILE A 57 -9.24 31.16 -25.66
CA ILE A 57 -8.16 31.18 -24.66
C ILE A 57 -7.25 29.95 -24.81
N ASP A 58 -7.83 28.78 -25.07
CA ASP A 58 -7.06 27.56 -25.32
C ASP A 58 -6.19 27.71 -26.58
N ALA A 59 -6.75 28.22 -27.69
CA ALA A 59 -5.99 28.51 -28.91
C ALA A 59 -4.83 29.49 -28.68
N LEU A 60 -5.05 30.55 -27.88
CA LEU A 60 -3.99 31.47 -27.49
C LEU A 60 -2.91 30.79 -26.64
N SER A 61 -3.29 29.86 -25.75
CA SER A 61 -2.34 29.09 -24.94
C SER A 61 -1.47 28.15 -25.79
N PHE A 62 -2.05 27.54 -26.84
CA PHE A 62 -1.32 26.75 -27.82
C PHE A 62 -0.35 27.62 -28.64
N LEU A 63 -0.78 28.81 -29.06
CA LEU A 63 0.06 29.76 -29.78
C LEU A 63 1.22 30.25 -28.91
N TYR A 64 0.97 30.52 -27.64
CA TYR A 64 2.01 30.87 -26.65
C TYR A 64 3.00 29.73 -26.45
N THR A 65 2.52 28.50 -26.31
CA THR A 65 3.37 27.30 -26.22
C THR A 65 4.24 27.15 -27.47
N ALA A 66 3.65 27.30 -28.67
CA ALA A 66 4.36 27.25 -29.94
C ALA A 66 5.45 28.34 -30.02
N TRP A 67 5.16 29.54 -29.53
CA TRP A 67 6.12 30.64 -29.46
C TRP A 67 7.29 30.37 -28.50
N ILE A 68 7.02 29.79 -27.32
CA ILE A 68 8.06 29.35 -26.40
C ILE A 68 8.97 28.32 -27.07
N VAL A 69 8.37 27.28 -27.69
CA VAL A 69 9.11 26.22 -28.37
C VAL A 69 9.95 26.77 -29.51
N TYR A 70 9.40 27.70 -30.29
CA TYR A 70 10.13 28.40 -31.35
C TYR A 70 11.36 29.17 -30.82
N LYS A 71 11.29 29.71 -29.59
CA LYS A 71 12.40 30.45 -28.96
C LYS A 71 13.44 29.56 -28.27
N LEU A 72 13.20 28.26 -28.09
CA LEU A 72 14.19 27.36 -27.49
C LEU A 72 15.41 27.21 -28.42
N ARG A 73 16.55 27.74 -27.98
CA ARG A 73 17.83 27.70 -28.71
C ARG A 73 18.72 26.50 -28.36
N GLU A 74 18.33 25.72 -27.36
CA GLU A 74 19.12 24.63 -26.78
C GLU A 74 18.89 23.27 -27.45
N ILE A 75 17.93 23.16 -28.37
CA ILE A 75 17.67 21.92 -29.11
C ILE A 75 18.72 21.80 -30.23
N PRO A 76 19.51 20.70 -30.28
CA PRO A 76 20.53 20.51 -31.30
C PRO A 76 19.93 20.59 -32.71
N LYS A 77 20.42 21.52 -33.53
CA LYS A 77 20.07 21.60 -34.96
C LYS A 77 20.90 20.58 -35.73
N GLY A 78 20.47 19.33 -35.75
CA GLY A 78 21.07 18.28 -36.55
C GLY A 78 20.12 17.09 -36.72
N PRO A 79 20.21 16.33 -37.82
CA PRO A 79 19.49 15.07 -37.93
C PRO A 79 19.93 14.17 -36.79
N ALA A 80 18.98 13.64 -36.02
CA ALA A 80 19.27 12.65 -34.99
C ALA A 80 20.11 11.52 -35.62
N ASN A 81 21.22 11.16 -34.98
CA ASN A 81 22.04 10.03 -35.43
C ASN A 81 21.13 8.83 -35.69
N LYS A 82 21.10 8.35 -36.94
CA LYS A 82 20.30 7.18 -37.39
C LYS A 82 20.69 5.86 -36.71
N ALA A 83 21.57 5.89 -35.72
CA ALA A 83 21.94 4.72 -34.94
C ALA A 83 20.89 4.51 -33.84
N THR A 84 20.06 3.47 -33.99
CA THR A 84 19.09 2.90 -33.02
C THR A 84 17.60 3.25 -33.15
N VAL A 85 17.04 3.45 -34.35
CA VAL A 85 15.57 3.42 -34.51
C VAL A 85 15.16 2.57 -35.72
N ASN A 86 15.36 1.25 -35.59
CA ASN A 86 14.63 0.26 -36.38
C ASN A 86 13.86 -0.72 -35.46
N ASP A 87 13.50 -0.27 -34.27
CA ASP A 87 12.49 -0.96 -33.47
C ASP A 87 11.13 -0.57 -34.03
N ASN A 88 10.61 -1.44 -34.89
CA ASN A 88 9.27 -1.37 -35.44
C ASN A 88 8.28 -1.12 -34.28
N ILE A 89 7.46 -0.06 -34.35
CA ILE A 89 6.57 0.35 -33.25
C ILE A 89 5.71 -0.82 -32.76
N GLY A 90 5.24 -1.66 -33.70
CA GLY A 90 4.50 -2.88 -33.40
C GLY A 90 5.31 -3.91 -32.59
N LYS A 91 6.61 -4.08 -32.87
CA LYS A 91 7.50 -4.96 -32.11
C LYS A 91 7.68 -4.43 -30.68
N SER A 92 7.90 -3.13 -30.52
CA SER A 92 8.01 -2.49 -29.20
C SER A 92 6.74 -2.62 -28.35
N LEU A 93 5.56 -2.46 -28.97
CA LEU A 93 4.27 -2.68 -28.30
C LEU A 93 4.08 -4.16 -27.92
N PHE A 94 4.44 -5.09 -28.81
CA PHE A 94 4.33 -6.52 -28.55
C PHE A 94 5.26 -7.00 -27.42
N GLU A 95 6.50 -6.50 -27.38
CA GLU A 95 7.43 -6.77 -26.29
C GLU A 95 6.92 -6.22 -24.94
N GLY A 96 6.38 -5.00 -24.94
CA GLY A 96 5.72 -4.42 -23.77
C GLY A 96 4.56 -5.29 -23.29
N PHE A 97 3.69 -5.73 -24.20
CA PHE A 97 2.57 -6.64 -23.90
C PHE A 97 3.04 -7.99 -23.34
N LYS A 98 4.06 -8.61 -23.94
CA LYS A 98 4.61 -9.90 -23.49
C LYS A 98 5.13 -9.80 -22.05
N TYR A 99 5.80 -8.70 -21.71
CA TYR A 99 6.29 -8.46 -20.35
C TYR A 99 5.16 -8.21 -19.35
N VAL A 100 4.14 -7.42 -19.73
CA VAL A 100 2.94 -7.22 -18.91
C VAL A 100 2.25 -8.55 -18.58
N ASN A 101 2.19 -9.47 -19.55
CA ASN A 101 1.56 -10.76 -19.35
C ASN A 101 2.41 -11.73 -18.49
N SER A 102 3.72 -11.53 -18.36
CA SER A 102 4.58 -12.46 -17.60
C SER A 102 4.48 -12.27 -16.09
N SER A 103 4.21 -11.04 -15.61
CA SER A 103 4.10 -10.73 -14.19
C SER A 103 2.65 -10.59 -13.73
N LYS A 104 2.25 -11.38 -12.73
CA LYS A 104 0.92 -11.29 -12.11
C LYS A 104 0.66 -9.91 -11.51
N LEU A 105 1.68 -9.30 -10.92
CA LEU A 105 1.57 -8.00 -10.29
C LEU A 105 1.35 -6.91 -11.34
N ILE A 106 2.15 -6.90 -12.41
CA ILE A 106 2.03 -5.90 -13.49
C ILE A 106 0.68 -6.04 -14.21
N ARG A 107 0.21 -7.28 -14.41
CA ARG A 107 -1.12 -7.54 -14.97
C ARG A 107 -2.24 -6.99 -14.09
N GLY A 108 -2.20 -7.27 -12.79
CA GLY A 108 -3.18 -6.76 -11.82
C GLY A 108 -3.16 -5.24 -11.70
N LEU A 109 -1.97 -4.64 -11.83
CA LEU A 109 -1.76 -3.20 -11.85
C LEU A 109 -2.38 -2.56 -13.10
N ILE A 110 -2.05 -3.06 -14.29
CA ILE A 110 -2.56 -2.51 -15.55
C ILE A 110 -4.07 -2.71 -15.65
N PHE A 111 -4.60 -3.87 -15.26
CA PHE A 111 -6.04 -4.09 -15.18
C PHE A 111 -6.74 -3.03 -14.30
N GLY A 112 -6.15 -2.75 -13.13
CA GLY A 112 -6.64 -1.71 -12.22
C GLY A 112 -6.58 -0.31 -12.82
N MET A 113 -5.44 0.05 -13.42
CA MET A 113 -5.24 1.36 -14.04
C MET A 113 -6.23 1.58 -15.18
N LEU A 114 -6.43 0.59 -16.05
CA LEU A 114 -7.40 0.69 -17.14
C LEU A 114 -8.82 0.86 -16.60
N GLY A 115 -9.27 0.00 -15.68
CA GLY A 115 -10.60 0.15 -15.09
C GLY A 115 -10.82 1.51 -14.42
N ALA A 116 -9.79 2.06 -13.78
CA ALA A 116 -9.83 3.42 -13.23
C ALA A 116 -10.06 4.48 -14.31
N PHE A 117 -9.39 4.38 -15.47
CA PHE A 117 -9.61 5.30 -16.60
C PHE A 117 -10.95 5.11 -17.29
N PHE A 118 -11.48 3.89 -17.32
CA PHE A 118 -12.84 3.66 -17.79
C PHE A 118 -13.85 4.37 -16.87
N ALA A 119 -13.69 4.25 -15.54
CA ALA A 119 -14.55 4.97 -14.60
C ALA A 119 -14.39 6.50 -14.70
N ALA A 120 -13.16 7.01 -14.69
CA ALA A 120 -12.87 8.44 -14.76
C ALA A 120 -13.30 9.06 -16.11
N GLY A 121 -13.10 8.34 -17.22
CA GLY A 121 -13.55 8.78 -18.54
C GLY A 121 -15.07 8.90 -18.61
N ALA A 122 -15.81 8.01 -17.95
CA ALA A 122 -17.27 8.08 -17.90
C ALA A 122 -17.73 9.31 -17.11
N VAL A 123 -17.07 9.62 -15.98
CA VAL A 123 -17.32 10.85 -15.20
C VAL A 123 -17.12 12.09 -16.05
N ILE A 124 -15.95 12.22 -16.71
CA ILE A 124 -15.64 13.41 -17.51
C ILE A 124 -16.58 13.53 -18.71
N GLY A 125 -16.83 12.42 -19.43
CA GLY A 125 -17.69 12.41 -20.61
C GLY A 125 -19.15 12.71 -20.31
N LEU A 126 -19.61 12.46 -19.08
CA LEU A 126 -21.00 12.66 -18.67
C LEU A 126 -21.19 13.84 -17.71
N ALA A 127 -20.10 14.48 -17.27
CA ALA A 127 -20.15 15.54 -16.27
C ALA A 127 -21.07 16.69 -16.66
N ARG A 128 -21.09 17.10 -17.93
CA ARG A 128 -21.99 18.18 -18.39
C ARG A 128 -23.47 17.78 -18.29
N THR A 129 -23.79 16.56 -18.68
CA THR A 129 -25.14 15.99 -18.58
C THR A 129 -25.57 15.85 -17.11
N PHE A 130 -24.66 15.41 -16.24
CA PHE A 130 -24.89 15.29 -14.80
C PHE A 130 -25.13 16.66 -14.13
N VAL A 131 -24.33 17.68 -14.47
CA VAL A 131 -24.51 19.05 -13.95
C VAL A 131 -25.82 19.67 -14.43
N GLY A 132 -26.25 19.34 -15.66
CA GLY A 132 -27.56 19.73 -16.18
C GLY A 132 -28.70 19.22 -15.31
N ASP A 133 -28.63 17.99 -14.83
CA ASP A 133 -29.64 17.41 -13.92
C ASP A 133 -29.68 18.08 -12.54
N LEU A 134 -28.54 18.63 -12.08
CA LEU A 134 -28.47 19.41 -10.86
C LEU A 134 -29.03 20.84 -11.03
N ASN A 135 -29.49 21.21 -12.24
CA ASN A 135 -29.94 22.56 -12.61
C ASN A 135 -28.93 23.66 -12.21
N ALA A 136 -27.64 23.35 -12.29
CA ALA A 136 -26.60 24.16 -11.68
C ALA A 136 -25.87 25.11 -12.66
N GLY A 137 -26.17 25.01 -13.96
CA GLY A 137 -25.59 25.85 -15.02
C GLY A 137 -24.13 25.52 -15.38
N ASP A 138 -23.60 26.20 -16.41
CA ASP A 138 -22.25 25.93 -16.94
C ASP A 138 -21.13 26.25 -15.93
N ALA A 139 -21.32 27.24 -15.05
CA ALA A 139 -20.35 27.56 -14.00
C ALA A 139 -20.19 26.40 -13.00
N ALA A 140 -21.27 25.67 -12.69
CA ALA A 140 -21.19 24.51 -11.82
C ALA A 140 -20.43 23.33 -12.43
N TYR A 141 -20.42 23.20 -13.76
CA TYR A 141 -19.57 22.24 -14.45
C TYR A 141 -18.09 22.55 -14.21
N GLY A 142 -17.70 23.81 -14.35
CA GLY A 142 -16.35 24.26 -14.02
C GLY A 142 -15.99 23.96 -12.56
N ILE A 143 -16.88 24.25 -11.62
CA ILE A 143 -16.65 23.96 -10.19
C ILE A 143 -16.50 22.45 -9.93
N LEU A 144 -17.38 21.61 -10.47
CA LEU A 144 -17.33 20.16 -10.27
C LEU A 144 -16.09 19.55 -10.91
N PHE A 145 -15.71 20.00 -12.11
CA PHE A 145 -14.48 19.61 -12.78
C PHE A 145 -13.24 20.02 -11.94
N GLY A 146 -13.23 21.27 -11.46
CA GLY A 146 -12.19 21.78 -10.57
C GLY A 146 -12.09 20.99 -9.26
N ALA A 147 -13.22 20.56 -8.70
CA ALA A 147 -13.29 19.75 -7.50
C ALA A 147 -12.62 18.37 -7.69
N VAL A 148 -12.87 17.67 -8.80
CA VAL A 148 -12.21 16.38 -9.12
C VAL A 148 -10.70 16.56 -9.12
N PHE A 149 -10.21 17.54 -9.87
CA PHE A 149 -8.77 17.74 -10.06
C PHE A 149 -8.09 18.32 -8.83
N THR A 150 -8.80 19.10 -8.01
CA THR A 150 -8.30 19.56 -6.71
C THR A 150 -8.12 18.37 -5.78
N GLY A 151 -9.12 17.50 -5.69
CA GLY A 151 -9.01 16.22 -5.00
C GLY A 151 -7.80 15.42 -5.52
N LEU A 152 -7.70 15.24 -6.83
CA LEU A 152 -6.61 14.52 -7.48
C LEU A 152 -5.23 15.07 -7.09
N ALA A 153 -5.04 16.40 -7.15
CA ALA A 153 -3.81 17.06 -6.76
C ALA A 153 -3.49 16.84 -5.28
N LEU A 154 -4.47 16.97 -4.38
CA LEU A 154 -4.30 16.68 -2.95
C LEU A 154 -3.89 15.22 -2.73
N GLY A 155 -4.52 14.28 -3.43
CA GLY A 155 -4.17 12.87 -3.40
C GLY A 155 -2.74 12.60 -3.86
N ILE A 156 -2.31 13.23 -4.95
CA ILE A 156 -0.95 13.11 -5.49
C ILE A 156 0.09 13.67 -4.51
N SER A 157 -0.18 14.83 -3.91
CA SER A 157 0.76 15.56 -3.04
C SER A 157 0.86 14.98 -1.64
N PHE A 158 -0.27 14.60 -1.03
CA PHE A 158 -0.32 14.19 0.37
C PHE A 158 -0.50 12.68 0.55
N GLY A 159 -1.09 11.97 -0.41
CA GLY A 159 -1.37 10.53 -0.31
C GLY A 159 -0.14 9.71 0.07
N PRO A 160 1.00 9.86 -0.62
CA PRO A 160 2.23 9.16 -0.28
C PRO A 160 2.75 9.42 1.14
N LYS A 161 2.54 10.62 1.69
CA LYS A 161 2.92 10.96 3.08
C LYS A 161 1.97 10.32 4.08
N VAL A 162 0.66 10.42 3.83
CA VAL A 162 -0.41 9.86 4.68
C VAL A 162 -0.31 8.33 4.73
N PHE A 163 -0.02 7.71 3.60
CA PHE A 163 0.04 6.26 3.47
C PHE A 163 1.47 5.70 3.41
N ALA A 164 2.49 6.48 3.81
CA ALA A 164 3.90 6.06 3.75
C ALA A 164 4.18 4.76 4.52
N GLN A 165 3.38 4.48 5.55
CA GLN A 165 3.52 3.30 6.38
C GLN A 165 2.90 2.04 5.76
N PHE A 166 2.01 2.19 4.78
CA PHE A 166 1.29 1.07 4.16
C PHE A 166 2.00 0.58 2.90
N SER A 167 1.77 -0.69 2.55
CA SER A 167 2.28 -1.24 1.29
C SER A 167 1.63 -0.58 0.08
N ARG A 168 2.45 -0.07 -0.85
CA ARG A 168 2.01 0.54 -2.12
C ARG A 168 1.06 -0.36 -2.92
N ARG A 169 1.31 -1.67 -2.86
CA ARG A 169 0.49 -2.70 -3.53
C ARG A 169 -0.93 -2.76 -2.98
N ARG A 170 -1.08 -2.57 -1.66
CA ARG A 170 -2.39 -2.53 -0.96
C ARG A 170 -3.10 -1.20 -1.15
N ILE A 171 -2.35 -0.09 -1.00
CA ILE A 171 -2.88 1.27 -1.13
C ILE A 171 -3.53 1.46 -2.50
N PHE A 172 -2.88 1.00 -3.57
CA PHE A 172 -3.42 1.16 -4.93
C PHE A 172 -4.83 0.58 -5.08
N GLY A 173 -5.01 -0.71 -4.74
CA GLY A 173 -6.31 -1.37 -4.87
C GLY A 173 -7.36 -0.81 -3.90
N ALA A 174 -6.96 -0.48 -2.68
CA ALA A 174 -7.86 0.12 -1.69
C ALA A 174 -8.34 1.52 -2.11
N ALA A 175 -7.41 2.39 -2.51
CA ALA A 175 -7.72 3.74 -2.96
C ALA A 175 -8.59 3.72 -4.24
N LEU A 176 -8.30 2.82 -5.19
CA LEU A 176 -9.13 2.63 -6.38
C LEU A 176 -10.57 2.21 -6.03
N THR A 177 -10.72 1.27 -5.08
CA THR A 177 -12.03 0.80 -4.62
C THR A 177 -12.80 1.93 -3.94
N ILE A 178 -12.16 2.68 -3.04
CA ILE A 178 -12.77 3.79 -2.32
C ILE A 178 -13.20 4.90 -3.29
N SER A 179 -12.33 5.28 -4.24
CA SER A 179 -12.66 6.28 -5.27
C SER A 179 -13.88 5.84 -6.10
N SER A 180 -13.93 4.57 -6.50
CA SER A 180 -15.06 4.01 -7.26
C SER A 180 -16.35 3.92 -6.43
N PHE A 181 -16.25 3.68 -5.12
CA PHE A 181 -17.40 3.75 -4.22
C PHE A 181 -17.96 5.17 -4.12
N PHE A 182 -17.09 6.18 -4.00
CA PHE A 182 -17.52 7.58 -4.04
C PHE A 182 -18.13 7.97 -5.39
N LEU A 183 -17.74 7.33 -6.50
CA LEU A 183 -18.41 7.50 -7.79
C LEU A 183 -19.85 6.98 -7.76
N ILE A 184 -20.10 5.84 -7.11
CA ILE A 184 -21.47 5.33 -6.91
C ILE A 184 -22.29 6.33 -6.09
N LEU A 185 -21.71 6.88 -5.01
CA LEU A 185 -22.40 7.90 -4.21
C LEU A 185 -22.68 9.18 -5.02
N LEU A 186 -21.72 9.63 -5.82
CA LEU A 186 -21.88 10.81 -6.69
C LEU A 186 -23.05 10.63 -7.66
N ALA A 187 -23.18 9.44 -8.27
CA ALA A 187 -24.25 9.13 -9.21
C ALA A 187 -25.66 9.17 -8.59
N LEU A 188 -25.77 9.00 -7.26
CA LEU A 188 -27.05 8.98 -6.55
C LEU A 188 -27.47 10.37 -6.02
N ILE A 189 -26.55 11.34 -5.99
CA ILE A 189 -26.77 12.64 -5.37
C ILE A 189 -27.40 13.62 -6.35
N THR A 190 -28.44 14.31 -5.89
CA THR A 190 -29.15 15.38 -6.61
C THR A 190 -28.85 16.78 -6.07
N ASN A 191 -27.89 16.90 -5.15
CA ASN A 191 -27.48 18.16 -4.53
C ASN A 191 -26.05 18.55 -4.94
N LEU A 192 -25.88 19.74 -5.53
CA LEU A 192 -24.59 20.22 -6.03
C LEU A 192 -23.52 20.33 -4.94
N VAL A 193 -23.86 20.81 -3.74
CA VAL A 193 -22.88 21.01 -2.65
C VAL A 193 -22.33 19.66 -2.18
N LEU A 194 -23.20 18.68 -1.99
CA LEU A 194 -22.80 17.32 -1.65
C LEU A 194 -21.99 16.68 -2.79
N ALA A 195 -22.39 16.91 -4.05
CA ALA A 195 -21.67 16.41 -5.21
C ALA A 195 -20.24 16.96 -5.25
N ILE A 196 -20.03 18.26 -5.00
CA ILE A 196 -18.69 18.87 -4.92
C ILE A 196 -17.85 18.20 -3.84
N PHE A 197 -18.39 18.05 -2.62
CA PHE A 197 -17.65 17.45 -1.51
C PHE A 197 -17.23 16.01 -1.79
N ILE A 198 -18.17 15.18 -2.28
CA ILE A 198 -17.87 13.80 -2.68
C ILE A 198 -16.85 13.74 -3.80
N THR A 199 -16.93 14.67 -4.74
CA THR A 199 -16.03 14.73 -5.89
C THR A 199 -14.59 15.04 -5.49
N ILE A 200 -14.37 15.89 -4.48
CA ILE A 200 -13.04 16.13 -3.90
C ILE A 200 -12.48 14.86 -3.28
N ILE A 201 -13.29 14.12 -2.51
CA ILE A 201 -12.84 12.88 -1.87
C ILE A 201 -12.54 11.80 -2.91
N LEU A 202 -13.42 11.64 -3.90
CA LEU A 202 -13.24 10.76 -5.06
C LEU A 202 -11.90 11.07 -5.75
N GLY A 203 -11.65 12.34 -6.05
CA GLY A 203 -10.42 12.83 -6.65
C GLY A 203 -9.20 12.50 -5.80
N ALA A 204 -9.25 12.72 -4.48
CA ALA A 204 -8.15 12.44 -3.56
C ALA A 204 -7.74 10.97 -3.60
N PHE A 205 -8.69 10.04 -3.49
CA PHE A 205 -8.38 8.62 -3.59
C PHE A 205 -7.96 8.18 -4.99
N ALA A 206 -8.52 8.78 -6.05
CA ALA A 206 -8.05 8.57 -7.41
C ALA A 206 -6.58 9.00 -7.57
N GLY A 207 -6.18 10.13 -6.96
CA GLY A 207 -4.82 10.66 -6.98
C GLY A 207 -3.83 9.76 -6.25
N VAL A 208 -4.23 9.23 -5.08
CA VAL A 208 -3.44 8.24 -4.34
C VAL A 208 -3.24 6.97 -5.17
N SER A 209 -4.31 6.45 -5.78
CA SER A 209 -4.24 5.31 -6.70
C SER A 209 -3.30 5.59 -7.87
N TRP A 210 -3.39 6.79 -8.46
CA TRP A 210 -2.58 7.19 -9.61
C TRP A 210 -1.08 7.21 -9.33
N VAL A 211 -0.65 7.90 -8.27
CA VAL A 211 0.77 7.94 -7.87
C VAL A 211 1.28 6.55 -7.47
N SER A 212 0.47 5.81 -6.72
CA SER A 212 0.84 4.46 -6.27
C SER A 212 1.05 3.53 -7.47
N GLY A 213 0.13 3.56 -8.44
CA GLY A 213 0.18 2.73 -9.63
C GLY A 213 1.38 3.05 -10.52
N PHE A 214 1.59 4.34 -10.80
CA PHE A 214 2.71 4.78 -11.63
C PHE A 214 4.07 4.48 -10.98
N THR A 215 4.17 4.67 -9.66
CA THR A 215 5.39 4.37 -8.91
C THR A 215 5.69 2.87 -8.87
N MET A 216 4.68 2.03 -8.68
CA MET A 216 4.85 0.57 -8.75
C MET A 216 5.32 0.12 -10.12
N LEU A 217 4.76 0.68 -11.20
CA LEU A 217 5.22 0.35 -12.55
C LEU A 217 6.69 0.73 -12.77
N GLY A 218 7.13 1.84 -12.19
CA GLY A 218 8.55 2.26 -12.22
C GLY A 218 9.49 1.34 -11.44
N LEU A 219 9.05 0.80 -10.31
CA LEU A 219 9.86 -0.05 -9.43
C LEU A 219 9.92 -1.51 -9.88
N GLU A 220 8.84 -2.04 -10.43
CA GLU A 220 8.68 -3.47 -10.76
C GLU A 220 9.17 -3.82 -12.17
N VAL A 221 9.23 -2.83 -13.08
CA VAL A 221 9.68 -3.06 -14.45
C VAL A 221 11.20 -2.89 -14.55
N ALA A 222 11.86 -3.93 -15.08
CA ALA A 222 13.30 -3.94 -15.33
C ALA A 222 13.73 -2.77 -16.23
N ASP A 223 14.91 -2.20 -15.96
CA ASP A 223 15.39 -0.98 -16.64
C ASP A 223 15.42 -1.12 -18.18
N GLU A 224 15.72 -2.32 -18.70
CA GLU A 224 15.83 -2.64 -20.13
C GLU A 224 14.51 -2.54 -20.92
N VAL A 225 13.38 -2.83 -20.25
CA VAL A 225 12.03 -2.86 -20.86
C VAL A 225 11.11 -1.77 -20.31
N ARG A 226 11.61 -0.92 -19.40
CA ARG A 226 10.83 0.13 -18.74
C ARG A 226 10.21 1.08 -19.75
N GLY A 227 11.01 1.65 -20.64
CA GLY A 227 10.52 2.60 -21.65
C GLY A 227 9.40 2.01 -22.53
N ARG A 228 9.59 0.78 -23.04
CA ARG A 228 8.61 0.09 -23.90
C ARG A 228 7.32 -0.24 -23.15
N THR A 229 7.43 -0.71 -21.90
CA THR A 229 6.28 -1.03 -21.06
C THR A 229 5.47 0.23 -20.72
N PHE A 230 6.13 1.33 -20.36
CA PHE A 230 5.47 2.61 -20.11
C PHE A 230 4.75 3.14 -21.36
N ALA A 231 5.41 3.08 -22.54
CA ALA A 231 4.80 3.49 -23.80
C ALA A 231 3.55 2.67 -24.15
N PHE A 232 3.59 1.35 -23.93
CA PHE A 232 2.44 0.47 -24.12
C PHE A 232 1.29 0.83 -23.17
N VAL A 233 1.57 0.98 -21.87
CA VAL A 233 0.56 1.31 -20.86
C VAL A 233 -0.07 2.68 -21.12
N GLN A 234 0.74 3.70 -21.45
CA GLN A 234 0.25 5.03 -21.78
C GLN A 234 -0.62 5.03 -23.04
N SER A 235 -0.24 4.29 -24.07
CA SER A 235 -1.06 4.12 -25.27
C SER A 235 -2.41 3.49 -24.94
N LEU A 236 -2.41 2.44 -24.12
CA LEU A 236 -3.63 1.73 -23.74
C LEU A 236 -4.56 2.61 -22.90
N ILE A 237 -4.00 3.41 -21.99
CA ILE A 237 -4.74 4.42 -21.21
C ILE A 237 -5.41 5.43 -22.13
N ARG A 238 -4.66 6.00 -23.09
CA ARG A 238 -5.20 6.98 -24.04
C ARG A 238 -6.32 6.40 -24.89
N VAL A 239 -6.11 5.21 -25.46
CA VAL A 239 -7.14 4.51 -26.27
C VAL A 239 -8.39 4.23 -25.43
N SER A 240 -8.22 3.76 -24.20
CA SER A 240 -9.34 3.50 -23.28
C SER A 240 -10.12 4.78 -22.98
N LEU A 241 -9.42 5.88 -22.70
CA LEU A 241 -10.05 7.17 -22.40
C LEU A 241 -10.85 7.71 -23.59
N VAL A 242 -10.29 7.67 -24.82
CA VAL A 242 -11.02 8.09 -26.03
C VAL A 242 -12.25 7.21 -26.26
N LEU A 243 -12.10 5.88 -26.12
CA LEU A 243 -13.21 4.94 -26.29
C LEU A 243 -14.35 5.24 -25.31
N VAL A 244 -14.02 5.47 -24.05
CA VAL A 244 -15.01 5.74 -23.00
C VAL A 244 -15.70 7.07 -23.20
N LEU A 245 -14.96 8.12 -23.59
CA LEU A 245 -15.55 9.43 -23.90
C LEU A 245 -16.53 9.36 -25.07
N ALA A 246 -16.28 8.48 -26.05
CA ALA A 246 -17.20 8.27 -27.16
C ALA A 246 -18.42 7.41 -26.79
N VAL A 247 -18.22 6.35 -26.00
CA VAL A 247 -19.27 5.36 -25.70
C VAL A 247 -20.19 5.81 -24.56
N SER A 248 -19.66 6.45 -23.51
CA SER A 248 -20.44 6.78 -22.31
C SER A 248 -21.67 7.66 -22.59
N PRO A 249 -21.57 8.73 -23.41
CA PRO A 249 -22.75 9.53 -23.78
C PRO A 249 -23.80 8.74 -24.55
N ILE A 250 -23.39 7.80 -25.41
CA ILE A 250 -24.31 6.95 -26.19
C ILE A 250 -25.07 6.01 -25.25
N VAL A 251 -24.38 5.39 -24.30
CA VAL A 251 -24.99 4.53 -23.27
C VAL A 251 -25.97 5.34 -22.42
N ALA A 252 -25.56 6.53 -21.95
CA ALA A 252 -26.43 7.42 -21.19
C ALA A 252 -27.67 7.85 -21.98
N ALA A 253 -27.52 8.19 -23.27
CA ALA A 253 -28.64 8.54 -24.13
C ALA A 253 -29.62 7.36 -24.32
N ALA A 254 -29.11 6.14 -24.48
CA ALA A 254 -29.93 4.94 -24.63
C ALA A 254 -30.75 4.59 -23.38
N ILE A 255 -30.22 4.87 -22.18
CA ILE A 255 -30.95 4.65 -20.91
C ILE A 255 -32.09 5.67 -20.76
N GLY A 256 -31.88 6.91 -21.20
CA GLY A 256 -32.89 7.98 -21.13
C GLY A 256 -33.10 8.52 -19.71
N ARG A 257 -34.24 9.17 -19.47
CA ARG A 257 -34.63 9.73 -18.15
C ARG A 257 -35.65 8.83 -17.47
N HIS A 258 -35.44 8.57 -16.19
CA HIS A 258 -36.34 7.78 -15.34
C HIS A 258 -36.74 8.59 -14.12
N THR A 259 -38.04 8.64 -13.84
CA THR A 259 -38.58 9.40 -12.72
C THR A 259 -39.26 8.45 -11.74
N PHE A 260 -38.80 8.48 -10.50
CA PHE A 260 -39.31 7.67 -9.40
C PHE A 260 -40.20 8.55 -8.51
N LYS A 261 -41.47 8.18 -8.41
CA LYS A 261 -42.46 8.85 -7.56
C LYS A 261 -42.58 8.11 -6.25
N PHE A 262 -42.29 8.79 -5.15
CA PHE A 262 -42.57 8.36 -3.78
C PHE A 262 -43.74 9.18 -3.23
N GLU A 263 -44.40 8.73 -2.16
CA GLU A 263 -45.60 9.38 -1.62
C GLU A 263 -45.40 10.88 -1.31
N ASN A 264 -44.18 11.29 -0.92
CA ASN A 264 -43.86 12.66 -0.51
C ASN A 264 -42.84 13.39 -1.40
N PHE A 265 -42.25 12.74 -2.40
CA PHE A 265 -41.22 13.36 -3.26
C PHE A 265 -41.04 12.63 -4.59
N GLU A 266 -40.59 13.36 -5.61
CA GLU A 266 -40.30 12.83 -6.95
C GLU A 266 -38.82 13.03 -7.26
N VAL A 267 -38.12 11.96 -7.66
CA VAL A 267 -36.69 12.00 -8.03
C VAL A 267 -36.53 11.56 -9.47
N THR A 268 -35.90 12.40 -10.28
CA THR A 268 -35.57 12.07 -11.68
C THR A 268 -34.08 11.80 -11.82
N TYR A 269 -33.73 10.67 -12.41
CA TYR A 269 -32.36 10.30 -12.77
C TYR A 269 -32.24 10.19 -14.29
N ASN A 270 -31.24 10.87 -14.89
CA ASN A 270 -30.88 10.66 -16.28
C ASN A 270 -29.98 9.44 -16.49
N GLY A 271 -29.77 9.06 -17.75
CA GLY A 271 -28.88 7.98 -18.11
C GLY A 271 -27.41 8.27 -17.79
N ALA A 272 -27.01 9.52 -17.55
CA ALA A 272 -25.66 9.84 -17.09
C ALA A 272 -25.44 9.33 -15.66
N ALA A 273 -26.40 9.54 -14.76
CA ALA A 273 -26.37 9.00 -13.40
C ALA A 273 -26.30 7.46 -13.42
N PHE A 274 -27.14 6.79 -14.20
CA PHE A 274 -27.09 5.33 -14.33
C PHE A 274 -25.76 4.82 -14.92
N THR A 275 -25.21 5.52 -15.90
CA THR A 275 -23.91 5.15 -16.50
C THR A 275 -22.76 5.36 -15.52
N MET A 276 -22.76 6.45 -14.75
CA MET A 276 -21.80 6.71 -13.68
C MET A 276 -21.92 5.69 -12.55
N LEU A 277 -23.14 5.29 -12.19
CA LEU A 277 -23.40 4.23 -11.22
C LEU A 277 -22.79 2.90 -11.68
N ALA A 278 -23.07 2.49 -12.93
CA ALA A 278 -22.52 1.28 -13.51
C ALA A 278 -20.99 1.31 -13.59
N ALA A 279 -20.42 2.44 -14.01
CA ALA A 279 -18.97 2.66 -14.02
C ALA A 279 -18.36 2.57 -12.63
N GLY A 280 -19.03 3.11 -11.60
CA GLY A 280 -18.63 2.99 -10.20
C GLY A 280 -18.65 1.55 -9.69
N VAL A 281 -19.70 0.78 -10.00
CA VAL A 281 -19.79 -0.65 -9.64
C VAL A 281 -18.68 -1.46 -10.31
N ILE A 282 -18.46 -1.25 -11.61
CA ILE A 282 -17.35 -1.89 -12.34
C ILE A 282 -16.01 -1.48 -11.72
N GLY A 283 -15.83 -0.20 -11.39
CA GLY A 283 -14.63 0.32 -10.74
C GLY A 283 -14.37 -0.32 -9.37
N VAL A 284 -15.40 -0.55 -8.57
CA VAL A 284 -15.30 -1.28 -7.29
C VAL A 284 -14.86 -2.73 -7.53
N ILE A 285 -15.47 -3.43 -8.48
CA ILE A 285 -15.09 -4.81 -8.83
C ILE A 285 -13.62 -4.85 -9.27
N VAL A 286 -13.22 -3.96 -10.17
CA VAL A 286 -11.83 -3.85 -10.65
C VAL A 286 -10.89 -3.53 -9.49
N GLY A 287 -11.23 -2.58 -8.64
CA GLY A 287 -10.46 -2.20 -7.45
C GLY A 287 -10.23 -3.38 -6.50
N VAL A 288 -11.29 -4.15 -6.22
CA VAL A 288 -11.22 -5.34 -5.37
C VAL A 288 -10.40 -6.46 -6.02
N VAL A 289 -10.57 -6.71 -7.33
CA VAL A 289 -9.79 -7.70 -8.06
C VAL A 289 -8.30 -7.31 -8.09
N SER A 290 -7.99 -6.05 -8.37
CA SER A 290 -6.64 -5.51 -8.33
C SER A 290 -6.04 -5.61 -6.92
N TYR A 291 -6.78 -5.25 -5.88
CA TYR A 291 -6.36 -5.40 -4.48
C TYR A 291 -6.02 -6.85 -4.15
N ARG A 292 -6.91 -7.80 -4.49
CA ARG A 292 -6.70 -9.24 -4.22
C ARG A 292 -5.52 -9.80 -5.02
N THR A 293 -5.34 -9.38 -6.26
CA THR A 293 -4.27 -9.88 -7.15
C THR A 293 -2.89 -9.38 -6.73
N MET A 294 -2.81 -8.16 -6.20
CA MET A 294 -1.54 -7.53 -5.79
C MET A 294 -1.23 -7.65 -4.29
N ARG A 295 -2.09 -8.34 -3.52
CA ARG A 295 -1.93 -8.49 -2.07
C ARG A 295 -0.59 -9.19 -1.77
N ASP A 296 0.28 -8.47 -1.08
CA ASP A 296 1.62 -8.90 -0.68
C ASP A 296 1.61 -9.79 0.58
N ARG A 297 0.66 -9.56 1.49
CA ARG A 297 0.39 -10.44 2.64
C ARG A 297 -1.06 -10.94 2.57
N PRO A 298 -1.32 -12.13 2.01
CA PRO A 298 -2.69 -12.61 1.77
C PRO A 298 -3.49 -12.94 3.04
N ASN A 299 -2.83 -13.07 4.19
CA ASN A 299 -3.50 -13.34 5.45
C ASN A 299 -3.85 -12.01 6.15
N VAL A 300 -2.88 -11.12 6.37
CA VAL A 300 -3.08 -9.86 7.12
C VAL A 300 -4.10 -8.91 6.47
N SER A 301 -5.14 -8.50 7.20
CA SER A 301 -6.18 -7.58 6.72
C SER A 301 -5.67 -6.14 6.50
N LEU A 302 -6.39 -5.32 5.73
CA LEU A 302 -6.07 -3.88 5.63
C LEU A 302 -6.46 -3.13 6.92
N TRP A 303 -7.49 -3.61 7.63
CA TRP A 303 -7.98 -2.97 8.85
C TRP A 303 -7.01 -3.15 10.01
N SER A 304 -6.35 -4.30 10.13
CA SER A 304 -5.27 -4.51 11.09
C SER A 304 -4.10 -3.55 10.83
N ASP A 305 -3.76 -3.31 9.56
CA ASP A 305 -2.79 -2.29 9.19
C ASP A 305 -3.30 -0.90 9.63
N VAL A 306 -4.53 -0.50 9.29
CA VAL A 306 -5.06 0.83 9.67
C VAL A 306 -5.06 1.03 11.20
N LEU A 307 -5.45 0.02 11.96
CA LEU A 307 -5.41 0.06 13.43
C LEU A 307 -3.97 0.17 13.94
N ALA A 308 -3.04 -0.58 13.37
CA ALA A 308 -1.62 -0.48 13.71
C ALA A 308 -1.03 0.91 13.36
N ALA A 309 -1.41 1.53 12.24
CA ALA A 309 -1.01 2.91 11.91
C ALA A 309 -1.57 3.90 12.94
N SER A 310 -2.84 3.76 13.31
CA SER A 310 -3.47 4.63 14.32
C SER A 310 -2.80 4.52 15.69
N ARG A 311 -2.18 3.38 16.01
CA ARG A 311 -1.41 3.17 17.24
C ARG A 311 0.08 3.54 17.11
N GLY A 312 0.52 3.99 15.92
CA GLY A 312 1.93 4.26 15.63
C GLY A 312 2.80 3.00 15.47
N GLU A 313 2.17 1.83 15.34
CA GLU A 313 2.76 0.49 15.29
C GLU A 313 3.11 0.03 13.85
N LEU A 314 2.65 0.76 12.83
CA LEU A 314 3.02 0.51 11.44
C LEU A 314 4.33 1.21 11.09
N GLY A 315 5.39 0.43 10.89
CA GLY A 315 6.67 0.96 10.41
C GLY A 315 6.68 0.89 8.89
N GLY A 316 7.29 1.90 8.24
CA GLY A 316 7.35 1.98 6.77
C GLY A 316 7.85 0.68 6.15
N ILE A 317 6.97 -0.02 5.42
CA ILE A 317 7.29 -1.31 4.81
C ILE A 317 8.26 -1.07 3.64
N THR A 318 9.55 -1.05 3.95
CA THR A 318 10.65 -1.21 3.00
C THR A 318 11.35 -2.53 3.25
N GLY A 319 10.60 -3.62 3.48
CA GLY A 319 11.18 -4.95 3.61
C GLY A 319 11.38 -5.58 2.22
N ALA A 320 12.62 -5.86 1.85
CA ALA A 320 12.96 -6.65 0.67
C ALA A 320 12.16 -7.98 0.68
N THR A 321 11.58 -8.35 -0.47
CA THR A 321 10.89 -9.63 -0.62
C THR A 321 11.91 -10.77 -0.52
N HIS A 322 11.81 -11.58 0.53
CA HIS A 322 12.62 -12.80 0.70
C HIS A 322 11.77 -14.05 0.44
N THR A 323 12.42 -15.18 0.16
CA THR A 323 11.78 -16.47 -0.13
C THR A 323 11.77 -17.42 1.06
N GLY A 324 12.55 -17.12 2.11
CA GLY A 324 12.62 -17.91 3.34
C GLY A 324 11.42 -17.74 4.27
N VAL A 325 11.43 -18.50 5.37
CA VAL A 325 10.40 -18.45 6.42
C VAL A 325 11.06 -18.01 7.72
N PHE A 326 10.52 -16.98 8.36
CA PHE A 326 11.00 -16.49 9.65
C PHE A 326 10.00 -16.85 10.76
N ILE A 327 10.44 -17.63 11.74
CA ILE A 327 9.64 -18.06 12.89
C ILE A 327 10.33 -17.58 14.16
N SER A 328 9.59 -16.93 15.06
CA SER A 328 10.11 -16.55 16.38
C SER A 328 9.35 -17.26 17.50
N PHE A 329 10.05 -17.53 18.59
CA PHE A 329 9.49 -18.09 19.81
C PHE A 329 9.57 -17.05 20.93
N GLU A 330 8.44 -16.82 21.57
CA GLU A 330 8.26 -15.79 22.59
C GLU A 330 7.56 -16.38 23.81
N GLY A 331 7.65 -15.71 24.96
CA GLY A 331 7.02 -16.14 26.20
C GLY A 331 7.91 -15.96 27.43
N GLY A 332 7.31 -16.15 28.61
CA GLY A 332 7.97 -16.02 29.91
C GLY A 332 9.07 -17.07 30.16
N GLU A 333 9.74 -16.96 31.29
CA GLU A 333 10.85 -17.86 31.63
C GLU A 333 10.38 -19.25 32.04
N GLY A 334 11.22 -20.26 31.76
CA GLY A 334 10.88 -21.66 31.99
C GLY A 334 9.73 -22.22 31.13
N SER A 335 9.26 -21.48 30.11
CA SER A 335 8.18 -21.93 29.23
C SER A 335 8.58 -23.06 28.27
N GLY A 336 9.88 -23.34 28.11
CA GLY A 336 10.37 -24.42 27.25
C GLY A 336 10.68 -24.03 25.80
N LYS A 337 10.79 -22.71 25.51
CA LYS A 337 11.14 -22.16 24.19
C LYS A 337 12.33 -22.88 23.55
N SER A 338 13.48 -22.90 24.24
CA SER A 338 14.71 -23.49 23.69
C SER A 338 14.57 -24.98 23.37
N THR A 339 13.77 -25.72 24.15
CA THR A 339 13.45 -27.13 23.86
C THR A 339 12.59 -27.25 22.61
N GLN A 340 11.56 -26.42 22.47
CA GLN A 340 10.64 -26.48 21.33
C GLN A 340 11.29 -25.98 20.03
N THR A 341 12.21 -25.01 20.08
CA THR A 341 12.94 -24.56 18.90
C THR A 341 13.90 -25.62 18.36
N GLU A 342 14.55 -26.37 19.24
CA GLU A 342 15.39 -27.52 18.85
C GLU A 342 14.55 -28.64 18.21
N LEU A 343 13.46 -29.05 18.86
CA LEU A 343 12.56 -30.08 18.30
C LEU A 343 11.98 -29.66 16.94
N LEU A 344 11.57 -28.39 16.80
CA LEU A 344 11.03 -27.89 15.54
C LEU A 344 12.11 -27.86 14.45
N LYS A 345 13.35 -27.50 14.80
CA LYS A 345 14.48 -27.58 13.86
C LYS A 345 14.66 -29.00 13.35
N GLU A 346 14.74 -29.99 14.24
CA GLU A 346 14.92 -31.40 13.89
C GLU A 346 13.79 -31.90 12.97
N TYR A 347 12.54 -31.58 13.31
CA TYR A 347 11.39 -31.92 12.48
C TYR A 347 11.49 -31.31 11.07
N LEU A 348 11.79 -30.01 10.97
CA LEU A 348 11.87 -29.32 9.69
C LEU A 348 13.04 -29.83 8.83
N GLU A 349 14.18 -30.12 9.43
CA GLU A 349 15.31 -30.76 8.74
C GLU A 349 14.94 -32.17 8.25
N SER A 350 14.15 -32.93 9.03
CA SER A 350 13.70 -34.28 8.64
C SER A 350 12.78 -34.29 7.40
N ILE A 351 12.05 -33.19 7.16
CA ILE A 351 11.21 -33.02 5.96
C ILE A 351 11.93 -32.28 4.82
N GLY A 352 13.24 -32.07 4.93
CA GLY A 352 14.10 -31.54 3.88
C GLY A 352 14.23 -30.01 3.82
N GLU A 353 13.77 -29.29 4.84
CA GLU A 353 13.96 -27.83 4.91
C GLU A 353 15.39 -27.49 5.37
N ARG A 354 15.95 -26.40 4.84
CA ARG A 354 17.22 -25.84 5.35
C ARG A 354 16.91 -24.90 6.50
N VAL A 355 17.32 -25.26 7.72
CA VAL A 355 16.96 -24.52 8.93
C VAL A 355 18.16 -23.80 9.53
N LEU A 356 17.96 -22.56 9.94
CA LEU A 356 18.87 -21.80 10.79
C LEU A 356 18.19 -21.59 12.14
N LEU A 357 18.75 -22.18 13.20
CA LEU A 357 18.34 -21.90 14.57
C LEU A 357 19.26 -20.83 15.19
N THR A 358 18.67 -19.79 15.76
CA THR A 358 19.37 -18.69 16.41
C THR A 358 18.61 -18.19 17.65
N ARG A 359 19.13 -17.18 18.34
CA ARG A 359 18.52 -16.58 19.54
C ARG A 359 18.90 -15.12 19.75
N GLU A 360 18.03 -14.39 20.44
CA GLU A 360 18.27 -13.02 20.88
C GLU A 360 18.16 -12.89 22.40
N PRO A 361 19.07 -12.13 23.06
CA PRO A 361 20.31 -11.61 22.52
C PRO A 361 21.36 -12.71 22.40
N GLY A 362 22.36 -12.57 21.53
CA GLY A 362 23.52 -13.49 21.51
C GLY A 362 23.71 -14.35 20.26
N GLY A 363 22.92 -14.16 19.20
CA GLY A 363 23.04 -14.92 17.95
C GLY A 363 24.31 -14.63 17.13
N THR A 364 25.04 -13.56 17.46
CA THR A 364 26.24 -13.10 16.72
C THR A 364 27.42 -12.86 17.67
N PRO A 365 28.67 -12.74 17.17
CA PRO A 365 29.82 -12.40 18.02
C PRO A 365 29.61 -11.11 18.84
N LEU A 366 29.12 -10.03 18.21
CA LEU A 366 28.74 -8.80 18.91
C LEU A 366 27.60 -9.06 19.90
N GLY A 367 26.60 -9.82 19.48
CA GLY A 367 25.46 -10.16 20.32
C GLY A 367 25.85 -10.91 21.60
N LYS A 368 26.86 -11.79 21.54
CA LYS A 368 27.37 -12.51 22.72
C LYS A 368 27.95 -11.53 23.74
N GLN A 369 28.73 -10.56 23.29
CA GLN A 369 29.28 -9.52 24.16
C GLN A 369 28.17 -8.66 24.79
N LEU A 370 27.17 -8.26 24.00
CA LEU A 370 26.02 -7.52 24.51
C LEU A 370 25.19 -8.35 25.50
N ARG A 371 25.01 -9.65 25.23
CA ARG A 371 24.31 -10.59 26.13
C ARG A 371 25.01 -10.70 27.47
N GLU A 372 26.34 -10.82 27.48
CA GLU A 372 27.13 -10.87 28.72
C GLU A 372 26.86 -9.62 29.57
N ILE A 373 26.93 -8.42 28.98
CA ILE A 373 26.64 -7.16 29.67
C ILE A 373 25.19 -7.15 30.20
N LEU A 374 24.22 -7.54 29.36
CA LEU A 374 22.80 -7.45 29.68
C LEU A 374 22.37 -8.41 30.80
N LEU A 375 22.98 -9.60 30.90
CA LEU A 375 22.52 -10.67 31.79
C LEU A 375 23.42 -10.90 33.01
N ASP A 376 24.68 -10.45 32.99
CA ASP A 376 25.58 -10.61 34.14
C ASP A 376 25.12 -9.74 35.33
N ASN A 377 24.94 -10.39 36.48
CA ASN A 377 24.61 -9.72 37.75
C ASN A 377 25.70 -8.72 38.18
N LYS A 378 26.95 -8.89 37.73
CA LYS A 378 28.07 -8.00 38.02
C LYS A 378 27.98 -6.65 37.29
N THR A 379 27.22 -6.56 36.21
CA THR A 379 27.02 -5.30 35.47
C THR A 379 26.32 -4.24 36.32
N GLY A 380 25.58 -4.65 37.36
CA GLY A 380 24.84 -3.75 38.23
C GLY A 380 23.61 -3.16 37.56
N ASN A 381 23.22 -1.94 37.97
CA ASN A 381 21.98 -1.31 37.50
C ASN A 381 22.18 -0.65 36.12
N ILE A 382 21.46 -1.17 35.12
CA ILE A 382 21.38 -0.60 33.78
C ILE A 382 20.11 0.25 33.69
N SER A 383 20.20 1.47 33.19
CA SER A 383 18.98 2.28 32.96
C SER A 383 18.05 1.58 31.96
N PRO A 384 16.72 1.61 32.12
CA PRO A 384 15.78 0.93 31.22
C PRO A 384 15.97 1.30 29.73
N ARG A 385 16.29 2.56 29.43
CA ARG A 385 16.55 3.01 28.05
C ARG A 385 17.86 2.43 27.49
N ALA A 386 18.92 2.37 28.30
CA ALA A 386 20.17 1.76 27.87
C ALA A 386 19.99 0.26 27.62
N GLU A 387 19.23 -0.44 28.48
CA GLU A 387 18.86 -1.85 28.29
C GLU A 387 18.14 -2.03 26.94
N ALA A 388 17.08 -1.25 26.66
CA ALA A 388 16.34 -1.31 25.40
C ALA A 388 17.21 -1.03 24.16
N LEU A 389 18.12 -0.05 24.25
CA LEU A 389 19.03 0.29 23.14
C LEU A 389 20.06 -0.80 22.88
N MET A 390 20.58 -1.47 23.91
CA MET A 390 21.50 -2.59 23.73
C MET A 390 20.82 -3.81 23.10
N TYR A 391 19.58 -4.13 23.49
CA TYR A 391 18.77 -5.13 22.79
C TYR A 391 18.52 -4.76 21.33
N ALA A 392 18.20 -3.49 21.05
CA ALA A 392 18.02 -3.03 19.68
C ALA A 392 19.31 -3.10 18.85
N ALA A 393 20.47 -2.83 19.46
CA ALA A 393 21.77 -2.94 18.81
C ALA A 393 22.17 -4.39 18.48
N ASP A 394 21.97 -5.33 19.42
CA ASP A 394 22.15 -6.77 19.16
C ASP A 394 21.27 -7.22 17.99
N ARG A 395 19.99 -6.87 18.04
CA ARG A 395 19.01 -7.24 17.02
C ARG A 395 19.33 -6.66 15.65
N ALA A 396 19.72 -5.40 15.56
CA ALA A 396 20.09 -4.77 14.30
C ALA A 396 21.24 -5.53 13.63
N ASN A 397 22.29 -5.83 14.39
CA ASN A 397 23.42 -6.60 13.88
C ASN A 397 23.02 -8.04 13.52
N HIS A 398 22.19 -8.67 14.34
CA HIS A 398 21.72 -10.04 14.13
C HIS A 398 20.90 -10.18 12.84
N VAL A 399 20.01 -9.22 12.57
CA VAL A 399 19.26 -9.17 11.32
C VAL A 399 20.19 -8.99 10.12
N TYR A 400 21.07 -7.99 10.18
CA TYR A 400 21.98 -7.67 9.09
C TYR A 400 22.95 -8.82 8.76
N SER A 401 23.59 -9.40 9.78
CA SER A 401 24.69 -10.35 9.56
C SER A 401 24.24 -11.80 9.40
N LEU A 402 23.06 -12.17 9.89
CA LEU A 402 22.66 -13.58 10.00
C LEU A 402 21.24 -13.86 9.48
N ILE A 403 20.21 -13.21 10.03
CA ILE A 403 18.82 -13.55 9.71
C ILE A 403 18.47 -13.19 8.26
N GLN A 404 18.72 -11.94 7.84
CA GLN A 404 18.33 -11.48 6.50
C GLN A 404 19.06 -12.25 5.39
N PRO A 405 20.39 -12.50 5.46
CA PRO A 405 21.07 -13.36 4.48
C PRO A 405 20.47 -14.77 4.40
N ALA A 406 20.11 -15.39 5.53
CA ALA A 406 19.51 -16.72 5.56
C ALA A 406 18.12 -16.75 4.92
N LEU A 407 17.30 -15.72 5.14
CA LEU A 407 15.98 -15.58 4.53
C LEU A 407 16.06 -15.35 3.02
N VAL A 408 17.05 -14.57 2.56
CA VAL A 408 17.30 -14.35 1.13
C VAL A 408 17.71 -15.65 0.43
N ASP A 409 18.51 -16.49 1.11
CA ASP A 409 18.85 -17.84 0.64
C ASP A 409 17.67 -18.83 0.73
N GLY A 410 16.49 -18.41 1.20
CA GLY A 410 15.31 -19.27 1.25
C GLY A 410 15.31 -20.28 2.39
N LYS A 411 16.07 -20.06 3.47
CA LYS A 411 16.07 -20.92 4.66
C LYS A 411 14.86 -20.66 5.55
N VAL A 412 14.52 -21.64 6.38
CA VAL A 412 13.67 -21.43 7.55
C VAL A 412 14.55 -20.93 8.69
N VAL A 413 14.33 -19.71 9.16
CA VAL A 413 15.02 -19.14 10.32
C VAL A 413 14.10 -19.26 11.54
N ILE A 414 14.57 -19.95 12.58
CA ILE A 414 13.92 -20.06 13.89
C ILE A 414 14.75 -19.22 14.86
N THR A 415 14.12 -18.27 15.56
CA THR A 415 14.78 -17.50 16.61
C THR A 415 14.08 -17.70 17.96
N ASP A 416 14.86 -18.00 19.01
CA ASP A 416 14.41 -17.89 20.39
C ASP A 416 14.51 -16.42 20.81
N ARG A 417 13.35 -15.78 20.98
CA ARG A 417 13.13 -14.34 21.15
C ARG A 417 13.41 -13.50 19.91
N TYR A 418 12.68 -12.39 19.81
CA TYR A 418 12.83 -11.36 18.80
C TYR A 418 12.29 -10.00 19.32
N LEU A 419 11.61 -9.23 18.47
CA LEU A 419 11.08 -7.90 18.76
C LEU A 419 10.08 -7.89 19.92
N ASP A 420 9.20 -8.90 19.98
CA ASP A 420 8.10 -8.93 20.96
C ASP A 420 8.62 -9.06 22.39
N SER A 421 9.75 -9.78 22.58
CA SER A 421 10.50 -9.76 23.84
C SER A 421 10.87 -8.35 24.30
N SER A 422 11.30 -7.46 23.41
CA SER A 422 11.64 -6.10 23.83
C SER A 422 10.42 -5.29 24.26
N VAL A 423 9.29 -5.46 23.57
CA VAL A 423 8.04 -4.80 23.93
C VAL A 423 7.54 -5.29 25.29
N ALA A 424 7.58 -6.61 25.52
CA ALA A 424 7.13 -7.18 26.79
C ALA A 424 8.05 -6.83 27.96
N TYR A 425 9.37 -7.02 27.84
CA TYR A 425 10.31 -6.82 28.95
C TYR A 425 10.61 -5.35 29.19
N GLN A 426 11.02 -4.61 28.15
CA GLN A 426 11.39 -3.21 28.31
C GLN A 426 10.18 -2.27 28.28
N GLY A 427 9.13 -2.60 27.51
CA GLY A 427 7.86 -1.84 27.56
C GLY A 427 7.11 -2.11 28.86
N ALA A 428 6.45 -3.27 28.98
CA ALA A 428 5.59 -3.56 30.13
C ALA A 428 6.35 -3.88 31.44
N GLY A 429 7.44 -4.64 31.35
CA GLY A 429 8.24 -5.01 32.52
C GLY A 429 8.90 -3.80 33.18
N ARG A 430 9.66 -3.02 32.39
CA ARG A 430 10.41 -1.82 32.83
C ARG A 430 9.61 -0.50 32.76
N ILE A 431 8.34 -0.54 32.39
CA ILE A 431 7.42 0.62 32.33
C ILE A 431 7.93 1.71 31.37
N LEU A 432 8.54 1.32 30.26
CA LEU A 432 8.71 2.22 29.12
C LEU A 432 7.42 2.22 28.29
N GLN A 433 7.20 3.29 27.51
CA GLN A 433 6.09 3.29 26.57
C GLN A 433 6.31 2.17 25.53
N PRO A 434 5.43 1.14 25.45
CA PRO A 434 5.64 -0.02 24.58
C PRO A 434 5.79 0.38 23.10
N SER A 435 5.06 1.41 22.68
CA SER A 435 5.10 1.97 21.31
C SER A 435 6.48 2.56 20.96
N GLU A 436 7.18 3.19 21.91
CA GLU A 436 8.52 3.73 21.68
C GLU A 436 9.54 2.61 21.50
N VAL A 437 9.47 1.57 22.34
CA VAL A 437 10.34 0.38 22.25
C VAL A 437 10.10 -0.38 20.95
N ALA A 438 8.83 -0.56 20.57
CA ALA A 438 8.44 -1.17 19.30
C ALA A 438 8.95 -0.35 18.10
N ARG A 439 8.92 0.98 18.17
CA ARG A 439 9.43 1.86 17.10
C ARG A 439 10.94 1.69 16.91
N ILE A 440 11.72 1.71 17.99
CA ILE A 440 13.18 1.53 17.94
C ILE A 440 13.52 0.14 17.41
N SER A 441 12.82 -0.90 17.88
CA SER A 441 13.05 -2.28 17.43
C SER A 441 12.70 -2.50 15.96
N ARG A 442 11.64 -1.86 15.46
CA ARG A 442 11.29 -1.88 14.03
C ARG A 442 12.31 -1.16 13.17
N TRP A 443 12.80 0.00 13.62
CA TRP A 443 13.86 0.73 12.93
C TRP A 443 15.14 -0.10 12.85
N ALA A 444 15.54 -0.73 13.96
CA ALA A 444 16.72 -1.61 14.04
C ALA A 444 16.69 -2.78 13.05
N THR A 445 15.49 -3.25 12.68
CA THR A 445 15.29 -4.46 11.88
C THR A 445 14.82 -4.18 10.46
N GLU A 446 14.78 -2.92 10.03
CA GLU A 446 14.19 -2.49 8.75
C GLU A 446 12.76 -3.04 8.54
N ASN A 447 11.99 -3.14 9.64
CA ASN A 447 10.66 -3.74 9.67
C ASN A 447 10.59 -5.24 9.30
N LEU A 448 11.69 -5.98 9.43
CA LEU A 448 11.67 -7.43 9.32
C LEU A 448 10.84 -8.03 10.46
N ALA A 449 9.69 -8.61 10.11
CA ALA A 449 8.80 -9.28 11.06
C ALA A 449 8.76 -10.80 10.79
N PRO A 450 8.61 -11.64 11.82
CA PRO A 450 8.38 -13.07 11.64
C PRO A 450 7.11 -13.34 10.83
N ASN A 451 7.15 -14.40 10.01
CA ASN A 451 5.95 -14.96 9.38
C ASN A 451 5.01 -15.62 10.39
N LEU A 452 5.58 -16.14 11.49
CA LEU A 452 4.85 -16.73 12.61
C LEU A 452 5.62 -16.44 13.90
N THR A 453 4.91 -15.99 14.94
CA THR A 453 5.43 -15.91 16.30
C THR A 453 4.68 -16.90 17.18
N ILE A 454 5.40 -17.83 17.80
CA ILE A 454 4.84 -18.81 18.72
C ILE A 454 5.02 -18.28 20.14
N VAL A 455 3.92 -18.00 20.82
CA VAL A 455 3.91 -17.51 22.21
C VAL A 455 3.64 -18.69 23.12
N MET A 456 4.66 -19.06 23.90
CA MET A 456 4.57 -20.11 24.90
C MET A 456 4.04 -19.52 26.21
N ASP A 457 2.73 -19.65 26.44
CA ASP A 457 2.07 -19.13 27.63
C ASP A 457 2.23 -20.07 28.82
N ILE A 458 2.74 -19.53 29.93
CA ILE A 458 2.83 -20.24 31.20
C ILE A 458 2.65 -19.24 32.34
N PRO A 459 1.94 -19.58 33.43
CA PRO A 459 1.94 -18.77 34.64
C PRO A 459 3.36 -18.52 35.14
N ALA A 460 3.67 -17.26 35.48
CA ALA A 460 5.02 -16.85 35.83
C ALA A 460 5.61 -17.65 37.01
N GLU A 461 4.78 -17.99 37.98
CA GLU A 461 5.17 -18.81 39.15
C GLU A 461 5.69 -20.19 38.72
N ILE A 462 4.96 -20.88 37.85
CA ILE A 462 5.33 -22.21 37.34
C ILE A 462 6.60 -22.12 36.49
N GLY A 463 6.69 -21.09 35.64
CA GLY A 463 7.86 -20.85 34.80
C GLY A 463 9.15 -20.62 35.59
N LEU A 464 9.10 -19.72 36.58
CA LEU A 464 10.25 -19.41 37.44
C LEU A 464 10.69 -20.60 38.30
N ALA A 465 9.76 -21.47 38.70
CA ALA A 465 10.08 -22.69 39.46
C ALA A 465 10.89 -23.72 38.65
N ARG A 466 10.88 -23.63 37.31
CA ARG A 466 11.67 -24.51 36.42
C ARG A 466 13.13 -24.06 36.27
N LEU A 467 13.48 -22.85 36.70
CA LEU A 467 14.83 -22.29 36.55
C LEU A 467 15.78 -22.83 37.63
N LYS A 468 16.99 -23.27 37.21
CA LYS A 468 18.04 -23.75 38.13
C LYS A 468 18.88 -22.62 38.73
N SER A 469 19.05 -21.55 37.98
CA SER A 469 19.81 -20.35 38.34
C SER A 469 19.11 -19.15 37.72
N ARG A 470 19.18 -17.99 38.38
CA ARG A 470 18.55 -16.76 37.91
C ARG A 470 19.58 -15.76 37.41
N ASP A 471 19.44 -15.31 36.18
CA ASP A 471 20.13 -14.14 35.67
C ASP A 471 19.53 -12.82 36.19
N ARG A 472 20.10 -11.68 35.77
CA ARG A 472 19.68 -10.35 36.24
C ARG A 472 18.19 -10.06 35.98
N LEU A 473 17.61 -10.53 34.89
CA LEU A 473 16.20 -10.32 34.56
C LEU A 473 15.30 -11.34 35.26
N GLU A 474 15.77 -12.57 35.41
CA GLU A 474 15.07 -13.64 36.14
C GLU A 474 15.02 -13.40 37.66
N ALA A 475 15.87 -12.51 38.18
CA ALA A 475 15.88 -12.09 39.58
C ALA A 475 14.78 -11.06 39.93
N GLU A 476 14.03 -10.56 38.94
CA GLU A 476 12.95 -9.59 39.16
C GLU A 476 11.75 -10.19 39.94
N PRO A 477 10.90 -9.35 40.56
CA PRO A 477 9.75 -9.82 41.32
C PRO A 477 8.72 -10.55 40.46
N LEU A 478 7.93 -11.46 41.04
CA LEU A 478 6.88 -12.21 40.32
C LEU A 478 5.92 -11.30 39.52
N ALA A 479 5.54 -10.14 40.07
CA ALA A 479 4.69 -9.17 39.39
C ALA A 479 5.30 -8.61 38.10
N PHE A 480 6.63 -8.54 37.97
CA PHE A 480 7.31 -8.15 36.74
C PHE A 480 7.10 -9.21 35.65
N HIS A 481 7.27 -10.48 35.98
CA HIS A 481 7.06 -11.60 35.06
C HIS A 481 5.61 -11.78 34.65
N GLU A 482 4.66 -11.54 35.56
CA GLU A 482 3.23 -11.58 35.20
C GLU A 482 2.84 -10.44 34.26
N ARG A 483 3.38 -9.21 34.44
CA ARG A 483 3.19 -8.13 33.46
C ARG A 483 3.70 -8.49 32.07
N ILE A 484 4.87 -9.12 32.00
CA ILE A 484 5.46 -9.61 30.74
C ILE A 484 4.54 -10.64 30.07
N ARG A 485 4.04 -11.61 30.84
CA ARG A 485 3.10 -12.63 30.35
C ARG A 485 1.84 -11.98 29.77
N GLN A 486 1.21 -11.09 30.52
CA GLN A 486 0.01 -10.39 30.07
C GLN A 486 0.26 -9.57 28.80
N GLU A 487 1.43 -8.93 28.69
CA GLU A 487 1.78 -8.17 27.49
C GLU A 487 1.94 -9.07 26.25
N TYR A 488 2.56 -10.25 26.39
CA TYR A 488 2.60 -11.21 25.28
C TYR A 488 1.21 -11.64 24.81
N LEU A 489 0.29 -11.90 25.75
CA LEU A 489 -1.09 -12.26 25.42
C LEU A 489 -1.84 -11.09 24.75
N ASN A 490 -1.64 -9.86 25.21
CA ASN A 490 -2.22 -8.65 24.61
C ASN A 490 -1.74 -8.47 23.16
N ILE A 491 -0.42 -8.59 22.94
CA ILE A 491 0.19 -8.53 21.62
C ILE A 491 -0.37 -9.63 20.72
N ALA A 492 -0.45 -10.88 21.22
CA ALA A 492 -0.96 -12.01 20.45
C ALA A 492 -2.44 -11.82 20.05
N ASN A 493 -3.27 -11.32 20.96
CA ASN A 493 -4.69 -11.04 20.70
C ASN A 493 -4.91 -9.92 19.66
N SER A 494 -3.95 -9.02 19.50
CA SER A 494 -4.03 -7.93 18.52
C SER A 494 -3.80 -8.36 17.07
N ASP A 495 -3.11 -9.49 16.85
CA ASP A 495 -2.73 -9.99 15.52
C ASP A 495 -2.77 -11.54 15.49
N PRO A 496 -3.96 -12.16 15.70
CA PRO A 496 -4.10 -13.60 15.90
C PRO A 496 -3.73 -14.44 14.68
N GLU A 497 -3.50 -13.82 13.52
CA GLU A 497 -3.01 -14.52 12.33
C GLU A 497 -1.48 -14.71 12.33
N ARG A 498 -0.74 -13.76 12.92
CA ARG A 498 0.73 -13.81 13.05
C ARG A 498 1.17 -14.55 14.31
N TYR A 499 0.37 -14.49 15.37
CA TYR A 499 0.70 -15.15 16.63
C TYR A 499 0.01 -16.50 16.76
N PHE A 500 0.70 -17.44 17.40
CA PHE A 500 0.15 -18.71 17.81
C PHE A 500 0.46 -18.93 19.29
N VAL A 501 -0.57 -18.83 20.13
CA VAL A 501 -0.42 -19.01 21.57
C VAL A 501 -0.57 -20.49 21.89
N VAL A 502 0.41 -21.05 22.59
CA VAL A 502 0.45 -22.45 23.01
C VAL A 502 0.51 -22.50 24.53
N ASP A 503 -0.33 -23.33 25.14
CA ASP A 503 -0.30 -23.58 26.58
C ASP A 503 0.92 -24.43 26.96
N ALA A 504 1.91 -23.78 27.56
CA ALA A 504 3.19 -24.38 27.95
C ALA A 504 3.15 -25.09 29.31
N THR A 505 1.96 -25.29 29.89
CA THR A 505 1.73 -26.19 31.03
C THR A 505 1.59 -27.66 30.61
N GLN A 506 1.31 -27.92 29.33
CA GLN A 506 1.15 -29.25 28.78
C GLN A 506 2.47 -30.04 28.70
N ALA A 507 2.37 -31.34 28.36
CA ALA A 507 3.53 -32.19 28.13
C ALA A 507 4.35 -31.72 26.90
N LYS A 508 5.66 -31.89 26.96
CA LYS A 508 6.63 -31.47 25.93
C LYS A 508 6.23 -31.93 24.53
N GLU A 509 5.78 -33.17 24.40
CA GLU A 509 5.42 -33.82 23.14
C GLU A 509 4.11 -33.25 22.57
N ALA A 510 3.12 -32.96 23.43
CA ALA A 510 1.85 -32.37 23.02
C ALA A 510 2.04 -30.95 22.48
N ILE A 511 2.81 -30.13 23.19
CA ILE A 511 3.22 -28.78 22.76
C ILE A 511 3.92 -28.85 21.40
N HIS A 512 4.84 -29.79 21.22
CA HIS A 512 5.58 -29.94 19.98
C HIS A 512 4.67 -30.30 18.80
N GLN A 513 3.74 -31.25 19.00
CA GLN A 513 2.80 -31.67 17.98
C GLN A 513 1.91 -30.51 17.52
N GLU A 514 1.41 -29.71 18.45
CA GLU A 514 0.59 -28.53 18.17
C GLU A 514 1.36 -27.48 17.34
N ILE A 515 2.62 -27.22 17.73
CA ILE A 515 3.52 -26.33 16.98
C ILE A 515 3.76 -26.84 15.56
N VAL A 516 4.07 -28.12 15.40
CA VAL A 516 4.31 -28.75 14.08
C VAL A 516 3.07 -28.63 13.19
N GLU A 517 1.88 -28.89 13.73
CA GLU A 517 0.64 -28.77 12.98
C GLU A 517 0.45 -27.34 12.46
N ARG A 518 0.71 -26.33 13.30
CA ARG A 518 0.59 -24.92 12.90
C ARG A 518 1.65 -24.49 11.88
N VAL A 519 2.89 -24.94 12.05
CA VAL A 519 4.02 -24.58 11.17
C VAL A 519 3.89 -25.26 9.80
N SER A 520 3.46 -26.51 9.74
CA SER A 520 3.28 -27.26 8.49
C SER A 520 2.30 -26.60 7.50
N LYS A 521 1.36 -25.78 8.01
CA LYS A 521 0.39 -25.03 7.22
C LYS A 521 0.98 -23.76 6.57
N LEU A 522 2.24 -23.40 6.86
CA LEU A 522 2.86 -22.19 6.30
C LEU A 522 3.11 -22.34 4.79
N PRO A 523 2.60 -21.41 3.95
CA PRO A 523 2.61 -21.56 2.49
C PRO A 523 4.00 -21.41 1.86
N LEU A 524 4.95 -20.83 2.59
CA LEU A 524 6.30 -20.54 2.12
C LEU A 524 7.27 -21.72 2.32
N LEU A 525 6.91 -22.75 3.08
CA LEU A 525 7.71 -23.97 3.19
C LEU A 525 7.91 -24.62 1.81
N ALA A 526 9.12 -25.11 1.52
CA ALA A 526 9.47 -25.68 0.22
C ALA A 526 8.55 -26.85 -0.16
N ILE A 527 8.16 -27.67 0.83
CA ILE A 527 7.23 -28.78 0.63
C ILE A 527 5.88 -28.29 0.08
N ASN A 528 5.35 -27.17 0.58
CA ASN A 528 4.08 -26.59 0.17
C ASN A 528 4.17 -25.82 -1.15
N GLN A 529 5.34 -25.26 -1.46
CA GLN A 529 5.60 -24.61 -2.75
C GLN A 529 5.67 -25.63 -3.91
N SER A 530 6.26 -26.81 -3.67
CA SER A 530 6.36 -27.88 -4.67
C SER A 530 5.01 -28.51 -5.00
N ALA A 531 4.15 -28.74 -4.00
CA ALA A 531 2.78 -29.22 -4.18
C ALA A 531 1.94 -28.27 -5.04
N LYS A 532 2.02 -26.95 -4.80
CA LYS A 532 1.32 -25.93 -5.61
C LYS A 532 1.78 -25.87 -7.07
N LYS A 533 3.04 -26.22 -7.36
CA LYS A 533 3.53 -26.30 -8.76
C LYS A 533 3.00 -27.54 -9.48
N ARG A 534 2.76 -28.65 -8.77
CA ARG A 534 2.26 -29.91 -9.33
C ARG A 534 0.77 -29.88 -9.70
N PHE A 535 -0.03 -29.07 -9.01
CA PHE A 535 -1.45 -28.82 -9.35
C PHE A 535 -1.67 -27.72 -10.40
N ARG A 536 -0.61 -26.99 -10.80
CA ARG A 536 -0.67 -25.92 -11.80
C ARG A 536 -0.12 -26.30 -13.18
N LYS A 537 0.54 -27.45 -13.28
CA LYS A 537 0.77 -28.15 -14.54
C LYS A 537 -0.40 -29.08 -14.76
#